data_AF-A0A958TGK1-F1
#
_entry.id   AF-A0A958TGK1-F1
#
_cell.length_a   1.000
_cell.length_b   1.000
_cell.length_c   1.000
_cell.angle_alpha   90.00
_cell.angle_beta   90.00
_cell.angle_gamma   90.00
#
_symmetry.space_group_name_H-M   'P 1'
#
loop_
_entity.id
_entity.type
_entity.pdbx_description
1 polymer ?
#
loop_
_entity_poly.entity_id
_entity_poly.type
_entity_poly.pdbx_seq_one_letter_code
_entity_poly.pdbx_strand_id
1 'polypeptide(L)'
;QLTHLGNANWSPFFLPDGKRVIFSSNFEAERGFPFNLYIIGIDGKGLEKVTHSETFDAFPVFSNDGKKLIFSSNRHNGGGHDTNLFIAEWQD
;
A
#
# COMPACT_ATOMS: atom_id res chain seq x y z
N GLN A 1 1.76 12.07 -14.60
CA GLN A 1 0.93 11.68 -13.44
C GLN A 1 0.60 10.20 -13.59
N LEU A 2 0.77 9.40 -12.54
CA LEU A 2 0.60 7.94 -12.63
C LEU A 2 -0.82 7.49 -12.29
N THR A 3 -1.43 8.08 -11.26
CA THR A 3 -2.77 7.71 -10.78
C THR A 3 -3.79 8.81 -11.07
N HIS A 4 -5.03 8.41 -11.37
CA HIS A 4 -6.19 9.28 -11.62
C HIS A 4 -7.41 8.80 -10.82
N LEU A 5 -7.25 8.62 -9.50
CA LEU A 5 -8.22 7.90 -8.66
C LEU A 5 -9.08 8.81 -7.76
N GLY A 6 -8.94 10.12 -7.85
CA GLY A 6 -9.78 11.10 -7.13
C GLY A 6 -9.37 11.39 -5.68
N ASN A 7 -9.18 10.35 -4.84
CA ASN A 7 -8.73 10.55 -3.45
C ASN A 7 -7.19 10.57 -3.33
N ALA A 8 -6.67 10.42 -2.11
CA ALA A 8 -5.26 10.49 -1.81
C ALA A 8 -4.51 9.25 -2.32
N ASN A 9 -3.39 9.47 -3.00
CA ASN A 9 -2.48 8.43 -3.49
C ASN A 9 -1.06 8.88 -3.18
N TRP A 10 -0.35 8.17 -2.31
CA TRP A 10 0.88 8.67 -1.71
C TRP A 10 1.78 7.55 -1.19
N SER A 11 2.97 7.93 -0.73
CA SER A 11 4.02 7.02 -0.25
C SER A 11 4.36 5.88 -1.24
N PRO A 12 4.70 6.19 -2.50
CA PRO A 12 5.04 5.16 -3.48
C PRO A 12 6.40 4.52 -3.17
N PHE A 13 6.55 3.26 -3.56
CA PHE A 13 7.80 2.52 -3.57
C PHE A 13 7.87 1.61 -4.79
N PHE A 14 9.04 1.45 -5.41
CA PHE A 14 9.20 0.54 -6.56
C PHE A 14 9.13 -0.91 -6.13
N LEU A 15 8.45 -1.74 -6.92
CA LEU A 15 8.62 -3.19 -6.80
C LEU A 15 10.05 -3.60 -7.23
N PRO A 16 10.56 -4.75 -6.75
CA PRO A 16 11.88 -5.25 -7.12
C PRO A 16 12.09 -5.44 -8.63
N ASP A 17 11.00 -5.58 -9.40
CA ASP A 17 11.03 -5.69 -10.85
C ASP A 17 11.33 -4.37 -11.58
N GLY A 18 11.24 -3.23 -10.88
CA GLY A 18 11.39 -1.89 -11.44
C GLY A 18 10.32 -1.45 -12.45
N LYS A 19 9.27 -2.27 -12.64
CA LYS A 19 8.19 -2.04 -13.62
C LYS A 19 6.87 -1.64 -12.98
N ARG A 20 6.73 -1.88 -11.68
CA ARG A 20 5.55 -1.56 -10.90
C ARG A 20 5.92 -0.71 -9.69
N VAL A 21 4.94 0.03 -9.18
CA VAL A 21 5.03 0.73 -7.90
C VAL A 21 3.92 0.27 -6.98
N ILE A 22 4.23 0.09 -5.70
CA ILE A 22 3.25 -0.06 -4.62
C ILE A 22 3.05 1.30 -3.95
N PHE A 23 1.82 1.63 -3.57
CA PHE A 23 1.49 2.92 -2.95
C PHE A 23 0.28 2.80 -2.03
N SER A 24 0.10 3.78 -1.16
CA SER A 24 -1.03 3.87 -0.24
C SER A 24 -2.16 4.69 -0.87
N SER A 25 -3.39 4.16 -0.82
CA SER A 25 -4.56 4.86 -1.34
C SER A 25 -5.82 4.62 -0.52
N ASN A 26 -6.67 5.63 -0.51
CA ASN A 26 -8.03 5.59 0.02
C ASN A 26 -9.06 5.85 -1.10
N PHE A 27 -8.73 5.59 -2.37
CA PHE A 27 -9.63 5.91 -3.50
C PHE A 27 -10.97 5.17 -3.46
N GLU A 28 -11.02 4.00 -2.85
CA GLU A 28 -12.28 3.25 -2.65
C GLU A 28 -13.06 3.72 -1.41
N ALA A 29 -12.49 4.61 -0.59
CA ALA A 29 -13.15 5.11 0.62
C ALA A 29 -14.12 6.26 0.31
N GLU A 30 -15.31 6.19 0.89
CA GLU A 30 -16.30 7.28 0.80
C GLU A 30 -15.89 8.53 1.59
N ARG A 31 -15.16 8.35 2.70
CA ARG A 31 -14.85 9.43 3.67
C ARG A 31 -13.35 9.58 3.95
N GLY A 32 -12.51 9.26 2.98
CA GLY A 32 -11.06 9.41 3.09
C GLY A 32 -10.35 8.36 3.97
N PHE A 33 -11.06 7.34 4.44
CA PHE A 33 -10.56 6.18 5.18
C PHE A 33 -11.47 4.98 4.90
N PRO A 34 -10.97 3.73 4.80
CA PRO A 34 -9.62 3.24 5.10
C PRO A 34 -8.56 3.54 4.02
N PHE A 35 -7.29 3.32 4.39
CA PHE A 35 -6.17 3.28 3.44
C PHE A 35 -5.72 1.84 3.24
N ASN A 36 -5.50 1.47 1.98
CA ASN A 36 -4.93 0.20 1.59
C ASN A 36 -3.75 0.39 0.64
N LEU A 37 -2.95 -0.65 0.49
CA LEU A 37 -1.85 -0.70 -0.46
C LEU A 37 -2.35 -1.19 -1.81
N TYR A 38 -1.87 -0.55 -2.87
CA TYR A 38 -2.17 -0.90 -4.26
C TYR A 38 -0.89 -0.93 -5.08
N ILE A 39 -0.89 -1.74 -6.12
CA ILE A 39 0.16 -1.79 -7.14
C ILE A 39 -0.37 -1.21 -8.44
N ILE A 40 0.51 -0.54 -9.18
CA ILE A 40 0.24 -0.11 -10.56
C ILE A 40 1.53 -0.20 -11.39
N GLY A 41 1.41 -0.54 -12.66
CA GLY A 41 2.51 -0.48 -13.62
C GLY A 41 2.97 0.96 -13.85
N ILE A 42 4.25 1.16 -14.17
CA ILE A 42 4.80 2.48 -14.52
C ILE A 42 4.18 3.10 -15.78
N ASP A 43 3.47 2.30 -16.57
CA ASP A 43 2.65 2.74 -17.71
C ASP A 43 1.23 3.21 -17.30
N GLY A 44 0.92 3.19 -16.00
CA GLY A 44 -0.38 3.57 -15.44
C GLY A 44 -1.46 2.49 -15.57
N LYS A 45 -1.11 1.26 -15.94
CA LYS A 45 -2.05 0.14 -16.10
C LYS A 45 -1.88 -0.92 -15.00
N GLY A 46 -2.83 -1.85 -14.95
CA GLY A 46 -2.76 -2.98 -14.01
C GLY A 46 -2.87 -2.57 -12.55
N LEU A 47 -3.84 -1.71 -12.22
CA LEU A 47 -4.12 -1.36 -10.84
C LEU A 47 -4.61 -2.60 -10.08
N GLU A 48 -3.92 -2.94 -9.00
CA GLU A 48 -4.20 -4.11 -8.17
C GLU A 48 -4.22 -3.71 -6.70
N LYS A 49 -5.16 -4.27 -5.93
CA LYS A 49 -5.23 -4.07 -4.47
C LYS A 49 -4.44 -5.16 -3.75
N VAL A 50 -3.53 -4.76 -2.86
CA VAL A 50 -2.62 -5.67 -2.13
C VAL A 50 -3.13 -5.97 -0.73
N THR A 51 -3.66 -4.96 -0.03
CA THR A 51 -4.23 -5.12 1.31
C THR A 51 -5.72 -4.88 1.30
N HIS A 52 -6.43 -5.58 2.20
CA HIS A 52 -7.88 -5.52 2.34
C HIS A 52 -8.28 -5.17 3.77
N SER A 53 -7.54 -4.25 4.38
CA SER A 53 -7.75 -3.80 5.74
C SER A 53 -8.92 -2.82 5.80
N GLU A 54 -9.74 -2.95 6.85
CA GLU A 54 -10.73 -1.95 7.24
C GLU A 54 -10.09 -0.80 8.06
N THR A 55 -8.76 -0.86 8.25
CA THR A 55 -8.00 0.14 9.00
C THR A 55 -7.05 0.93 8.10
N PHE A 56 -5.92 1.41 8.64
CA PHE A 56 -4.90 2.12 7.90
C PHE A 56 -3.77 1.16 7.56
N ASP A 57 -3.48 0.95 6.28
CA ASP A 57 -2.25 0.30 5.79
C ASP A 57 -1.50 1.29 4.88
N ALA A 58 -0.25 1.62 5.22
CA ALA A 58 0.55 2.58 4.46
C ALA A 58 2.07 2.38 4.58
N PHE A 59 2.85 3.25 3.92
CA PHE A 59 4.31 3.30 3.96
C PHE A 59 4.99 1.98 3.56
N PRO A 60 4.67 1.43 2.37
CA PRO A 60 5.26 0.17 1.91
C PRO A 60 6.74 0.34 1.58
N VAL A 61 7.57 -0.63 1.97
CA VAL A 61 8.99 -0.74 1.61
C VAL A 61 9.35 -2.20 1.38
N PHE A 62 9.95 -2.50 0.23
CA PHE A 62 10.49 -3.84 -0.07
C PHE A 62 11.88 -4.04 0.53
N SER A 63 12.18 -5.25 0.97
CA SER A 63 13.55 -5.67 1.26
C SER A 63 14.42 -5.65 0.00
N ASN A 64 15.74 -5.50 0.16
CA ASN A 64 16.68 -5.44 -0.97
C ASN A 64 16.66 -6.68 -1.86
N ASP A 65 16.31 -7.85 -1.31
CA ASP A 65 16.15 -9.11 -2.05
C ASP A 65 14.75 -9.29 -2.65
N GLY A 66 13.84 -8.34 -2.43
CA GLY A 66 12.47 -8.36 -2.92
C GLY A 66 11.55 -9.39 -2.27
N LYS A 67 12.01 -10.13 -1.27
CA LYS A 67 11.26 -11.25 -0.67
C LYS A 67 10.32 -10.84 0.45
N LYS A 68 10.43 -9.61 0.95
CA LYS A 68 9.62 -9.13 2.07
C LYS A 68 9.10 -7.73 1.80
N LEU A 69 7.89 -7.48 2.28
CA LEU A 69 7.27 -6.17 2.33
C LEU A 69 7.12 -5.77 3.79
N ILE A 70 7.65 -4.61 4.15
CA ILE A 70 7.36 -3.94 5.43
C ILE A 70 6.35 -2.82 5.16
N PHE A 71 5.37 -2.67 6.03
CA PHE A 71 4.40 -1.59 5.97
C PHE A 71 3.90 -1.23 7.37
N SER A 72 3.37 -0.03 7.51
CA SER A 72 2.75 0.44 8.75
C SER A 72 1.26 0.14 8.74
N SER A 73 0.73 -0.32 9.87
CA SER A 73 -0.69 -0.63 10.00
C SER A 73 -1.27 -0.31 11.37
N ASN A 74 -2.55 0.04 11.40
CA ASN A 74 -3.35 0.17 12.62
C ASN A 74 -4.06 -1.14 13.01
N ARG A 75 -3.78 -2.24 12.31
CA ARG A 75 -4.30 -3.56 12.69
C ARG A 75 -3.85 -3.94 14.11
N HIS A 76 -4.71 -4.67 14.82
CA HIS A 76 -4.46 -5.17 16.17
C HIS A 76 -4.20 -4.09 17.24
N ASN A 77 -4.56 -2.82 17.00
CA ASN A 77 -4.35 -1.73 17.96
C ASN A 77 -5.38 -1.64 19.10
N GLY A 78 -6.31 -2.61 19.19
CA GLY A 78 -7.34 -2.65 20.24
C GLY A 78 -8.32 -1.48 20.24
N GLY A 79 -8.48 -0.77 19.11
CA GLY A 79 -9.30 0.44 19.02
C GLY A 79 -8.58 1.72 19.46
N GLY A 80 -7.29 1.63 19.79
CA GLY A 80 -6.44 2.79 20.05
C GLY A 80 -6.03 3.54 18.78
N HIS A 81 -4.99 4.35 18.90
CA HIS A 81 -4.43 5.14 17.80
C HIS A 81 -3.04 4.68 17.37
N ASP A 82 -2.61 3.52 17.85
CA ASP A 82 -1.28 3.02 17.57
C ASP A 82 -1.16 2.56 16.11
N THR A 83 -0.04 2.96 15.50
CA THR A 83 0.42 2.48 14.20
C THR A 83 1.68 1.66 14.43
N ASN A 84 1.66 0.39 14.02
CA ASN A 84 2.78 -0.54 14.21
C ASN A 84 3.33 -1.01 12.87
N LEU A 85 4.54 -1.57 12.88
CA LEU A 85 5.19 -2.13 11.70
C LEU A 85 4.85 -3.60 11.55
N PHE A 86 4.54 -4.00 10.32
CA PHE A 86 4.25 -5.37 9.94
C PHE A 86 5.17 -5.79 8.80
N ILE A 87 5.53 -7.07 8.80
CA ILE A 87 6.31 -7.70 7.74
C ILE A 87 5.51 -8.84 7.13
N ALA A 88 5.54 -8.94 5.81
CA ALA A 88 4.96 -10.03 5.06
C ALA A 88 6.00 -10.62 4.10
N GLU A 89 5.92 -11.92 3.84
CA GLU A 89 6.61 -12.51 2.69
C GLU A 89 5.93 -12.06 1.41
N TRP A 90 6.72 -11.64 0.43
CA TRP A 90 6.22 -11.23 -0.87
C TRP A 90 6.18 -12.40 -1.82
N GLN A 91 5.05 -12.56 -2.52
CA GLN A 91 4.86 -13.50 -3.61
C GLN A 91 4.34 -12.69 -4.80
N ASP A 92 5.03 -12.79 -5.92
CA ASP A 92 4.67 -12.09 -7.16
C ASP A 92 3.66 -12.89 -8.01
#